data_AF-A0A936AWC4-F1
#
_entry.id   AF-A0A936AWC4-F1
#
_cell.length_a   1.000
_cell.length_b   1.000
_cell.length_c   1.000
_cell.angle_alpha   90.00
_cell.angle_beta   90.00
_cell.angle_gamma   90.00
#
_symmetry.space_group_name_H-M   'P 1'
#
loop_
_entity.id
_entity.type
_entity.pdbx_description
1 polymer ?
#
loop_
_entity_poly.entity_id
_entity_poly.type
_entity_poly.pdbx_seq_one_letter_code
_entity_poly.pdbx_strand_id
1 'polypeptide(L)'
;MLIDAKDCFQQAGINGARAMKALKDATDNSCGESYNDLLARTYLNIMDQGKSCTDSAALAAEVNNTVDKTKTVFFDDEVMEFFEENELIDPCSGEKISDMLKNEACANKKTLTMEALQAKLDAMDIIIEDASFVNCAALKCIYNHLKDSGSKMFCNNIYRFNYSDLIDLTIKVGTTFSNAEGSVSMSNNGTGVVMTFASYNCNWEDHIQLAETILHESIHAKFRFDNANNGTTEIQYRENFLKYVNEKYDIPYSEHQLMIKKYMEKLSKELWELNGKKFDPSYYIAWVWDGLKQYWPDRFSDSVVQDWNNKRNIVKENNPFKC
;
A
#
# COMPACT_ATOMS: atom_id res chain seq x y z
N MET A 1 11.52 41.41 11.06
CA MET A 1 10.11 40.98 10.87
C MET A 1 9.72 39.84 11.80
N LEU A 2 10.30 38.63 11.71
CA LEU A 2 9.90 37.52 12.59
C LEU A 2 10.26 37.75 14.07
N ILE A 3 11.42 38.37 14.33
CA ILE A 3 11.82 38.80 15.69
C ILE A 3 10.81 39.81 16.23
N ASP A 4 10.48 40.82 15.44
CA ASP A 4 9.49 41.85 15.80
C ASP A 4 8.11 41.25 16.08
N ALA A 5 7.66 40.27 15.30
CA ALA A 5 6.39 39.57 15.53
C ALA A 5 6.40 38.78 16.85
N LYS A 6 7.46 38.02 17.14
CA LYS A 6 7.56 37.28 18.42
C LYS A 6 7.60 38.21 19.62
N ASP A 7 8.37 39.27 19.55
CA ASP A 7 8.48 40.26 20.62
C ASP A 7 7.14 40.98 20.85
N CYS A 8 6.44 41.33 19.77
CA CYS A 8 5.13 41.97 19.84
C CYS A 8 4.07 41.09 20.53
N PHE A 9 4.04 39.79 20.20
CA PHE A 9 3.14 38.84 20.86
C PHE A 9 3.57 38.58 22.31
N GLN A 10 4.86 38.50 22.61
CA GLN A 10 5.32 38.35 24.00
C GLN A 10 4.95 39.55 24.89
N GLN A 11 5.03 40.78 24.36
CA GLN A 11 4.61 42.00 25.07
C GLN A 11 3.12 42.03 25.40
N ALA A 12 2.29 41.29 24.64
CA ALA A 12 0.86 41.14 24.92
C ALA A 12 0.53 40.18 26.08
N GLY A 13 1.55 39.61 26.73
CA GLY A 13 1.41 38.74 27.91
C GLY A 13 0.56 37.50 27.63
N ILE A 14 -0.42 37.22 28.50
CA ILE A 14 -1.26 36.01 28.39
C ILE A 14 -2.08 35.95 27.09
N ASN A 15 -2.49 37.10 26.55
CA ASN A 15 -3.24 37.17 25.30
C ASN A 15 -2.35 36.84 24.11
N GLY A 16 -1.09 37.29 24.15
CA GLY A 16 -0.06 36.89 23.20
C GLY A 16 0.24 35.40 23.20
N ALA A 17 0.35 34.80 24.40
CA ALA A 17 0.56 33.36 24.53
C ALA A 17 -0.61 32.55 23.94
N ARG A 18 -1.86 32.96 24.20
CA ARG A 18 -3.06 32.34 23.62
C ARG A 18 -3.09 32.50 22.10
N ALA A 19 -2.76 33.68 21.58
CA ALA A 19 -2.68 33.95 20.15
C ALA A 19 -1.62 33.07 19.46
N MET A 20 -0.42 32.97 20.04
CA MET A 20 0.64 32.10 19.52
C MET A 20 0.23 30.63 19.53
N LYS A 21 -0.48 30.17 20.55
CA LYS A 21 -1.03 28.81 20.58
C LYS A 21 -2.07 28.61 19.47
N ALA A 22 -3.05 29.51 19.34
CA ALA A 22 -4.08 29.43 18.31
C ALA A 22 -3.49 29.43 16.88
N LEU A 23 -2.47 30.25 16.63
CA LEU A 23 -1.76 30.25 15.35
C LEU A 23 -0.99 28.95 15.13
N LYS A 24 -0.38 28.38 16.17
CA LYS A 24 0.31 27.08 16.10
C LYS A 24 -0.68 25.95 15.80
N ASP A 25 -1.78 25.89 16.51
CA ASP A 25 -2.85 24.91 16.29
C ASP A 25 -3.45 25.07 14.88
N ALA A 26 -3.56 26.31 14.37
CA ALA A 26 -3.96 26.57 12.98
C ALA A 26 -2.89 26.14 11.96
N THR A 27 -1.61 26.18 12.34
CA THR A 27 -0.50 25.72 11.49
C THR A 27 -0.59 24.21 11.27
N ASP A 28 -0.83 23.47 12.35
CA ASP A 28 -0.95 22.01 12.33
C ASP A 28 -2.13 21.56 11.44
N ASN A 29 -3.12 22.43 11.24
CA ASN A 29 -4.29 22.24 10.40
C ASN A 29 -4.21 22.94 9.02
N SER A 30 -3.06 23.50 8.65
CA SER A 30 -2.88 24.25 7.39
C SER A 30 -1.95 23.56 6.40
N CYS A 31 -2.16 23.83 5.11
CA CYS A 31 -1.40 23.26 4.01
C CYS A 31 -0.10 24.04 3.72
N GLY A 32 0.89 23.88 4.59
CA GLY A 32 2.26 24.33 4.33
C GLY A 32 2.56 25.79 4.64
N GLU A 33 1.65 26.54 5.26
CA GLU A 33 2.04 27.79 5.90
C GLU A 33 2.77 27.46 7.20
N SER A 34 3.99 27.94 7.34
CA SER A 34 4.71 27.71 8.59
C SER A 34 4.11 28.57 9.69
N TYR A 35 4.28 28.13 10.94
CA TYR A 35 3.87 28.91 12.11
C TYR A 35 4.45 30.33 12.07
N ASN A 36 5.67 30.46 11.54
CA ASN A 36 6.35 31.74 11.39
C ASN A 36 5.70 32.62 10.32
N ASP A 37 5.16 32.04 9.24
CA ASP A 37 4.47 32.79 8.19
C ASP A 37 3.11 33.30 8.70
N LEU A 38 2.37 32.45 9.41
CA LEU A 38 1.13 32.84 10.10
C LEU A 38 1.39 33.98 11.09
N LEU A 39 2.40 33.82 11.95
CA LEU A 39 2.77 34.80 12.94
C LEU A 39 3.17 36.14 12.32
N ALA A 40 4.00 36.11 11.27
CA ALA A 40 4.44 37.32 10.57
C ALA A 40 3.28 38.04 9.87
N ARG A 41 2.37 37.30 9.23
CA ARG A 41 1.18 37.86 8.56
C ARG A 41 0.22 38.49 9.56
N THR A 42 -0.10 37.81 10.66
CA THR A 42 -0.97 38.37 11.69
C THR A 42 -0.37 39.64 12.27
N TYR A 43 0.95 39.65 12.52
CA TYR A 43 1.65 40.86 12.96
C TYR A 43 1.53 42.01 11.96
N LEU A 44 1.79 41.77 10.66
CA LEU A 44 1.68 42.81 9.63
C LEU A 44 0.26 43.38 9.56
N ASN A 45 -0.77 42.54 9.61
CA ASN A 45 -2.16 42.99 9.57
C ASN A 45 -2.52 43.88 10.79
N ILE A 46 -2.00 43.57 11.98
CA ILE A 46 -2.19 44.41 13.17
C ILE A 46 -1.52 45.78 12.96
N MET A 47 -0.29 45.78 12.45
CA MET A 47 0.49 47.00 12.24
C MET A 47 -0.12 47.90 11.14
N ASP A 48 -0.61 47.30 10.04
CA ASP A 48 -1.25 48.02 8.93
C ASP A 48 -2.57 48.71 9.35
N GLN A 49 -3.24 48.19 10.38
CA GLN A 49 -4.39 48.81 11.01
C GLN A 49 -4.01 49.93 12.01
N GLY A 50 -2.72 50.22 12.18
CA GLY A 50 -2.20 51.17 13.16
C GLY A 50 -2.42 50.73 14.61
N LYS A 51 -2.57 49.41 14.85
CA LYS A 51 -2.82 48.82 16.16
C LYS A 51 -1.53 48.35 16.83
N SER A 52 -1.55 48.26 18.15
CA SER A 52 -0.48 47.66 18.95
C SER A 52 -0.84 46.20 19.26
N CYS A 53 0.15 45.30 19.37
CA CYS A 53 -0.12 43.93 19.85
C CYS A 53 -0.61 43.89 21.30
N THR A 54 -0.42 44.97 22.08
CA THR A 54 -0.99 45.09 23.42
C THR A 54 -2.49 45.41 23.42
N ASP A 55 -3.07 45.79 22.27
CA ASP A 55 -4.52 45.89 22.08
C ASP A 55 -5.08 44.47 21.97
N SER A 56 -5.52 43.92 23.10
CA SER A 56 -6.01 42.54 23.19
C SER A 56 -7.21 42.26 22.28
N ALA A 57 -8.04 43.27 21.99
CA ALA A 57 -9.20 43.11 21.11
C ALA A 57 -8.76 43.04 19.64
N ALA A 58 -7.83 43.92 19.23
CA ALA A 58 -7.25 43.87 17.89
C ALA A 58 -6.46 42.58 17.65
N LEU A 59 -5.66 42.15 18.63
CA LEU A 59 -4.90 40.89 18.56
C LEU A 59 -5.85 39.68 18.44
N ALA A 60 -6.89 39.59 19.27
CA ALA A 60 -7.84 38.49 19.20
C ALA A 60 -8.63 38.49 17.88
N ALA A 61 -9.08 39.66 17.41
CA ALA A 61 -9.80 39.78 16.15
C ALA A 61 -8.93 39.38 14.95
N GLU A 62 -7.68 39.81 14.90
CA GLU A 62 -6.79 39.51 13.77
C GLU A 62 -6.29 38.08 13.80
N VAL A 63 -6.07 37.49 14.98
CA VAL A 63 -5.80 36.06 15.13
C VAL A 63 -6.99 35.25 14.64
N ASN A 64 -8.21 35.57 15.05
CA ASN A 64 -9.42 34.89 14.57
C ASN A 64 -9.57 35.04 13.06
N ASN A 65 -9.40 36.25 12.51
CA ASN A 65 -9.43 36.50 11.07
C ASN A 65 -8.35 35.71 10.31
N THR A 66 -7.14 35.64 10.86
CA THR A 66 -6.05 34.85 10.27
C THR A 66 -6.41 33.38 10.32
N VAL A 67 -6.78 32.85 11.49
CA VAL A 67 -7.17 31.44 11.68
C VAL A 67 -8.33 31.08 10.76
N ASP A 68 -9.38 31.90 10.68
CA ASP A 68 -10.55 31.67 9.82
C ASP A 68 -10.21 31.71 8.33
N LYS A 69 -9.27 32.58 7.91
CA LYS A 69 -8.73 32.56 6.54
C LYS A 69 -7.77 31.40 6.29
N THR A 70 -7.17 30.84 7.33
CA THR A 70 -6.35 29.62 7.24
C THR A 70 -7.24 28.38 7.20
N LYS A 71 -8.44 28.45 7.80
CA LYS A 71 -9.52 27.44 7.76
C LYS A 71 -10.20 27.29 6.40
N THR A 72 -9.82 28.05 5.37
CA THR A 72 -10.23 27.74 3.99
C THR A 72 -9.39 26.62 3.37
N VAL A 73 -8.94 25.64 4.16
CA VAL A 73 -9.64 24.35 4.39
C VAL A 73 -8.62 23.16 4.58
N PHE A 74 -8.89 21.91 5.04
CA PHE A 74 -9.43 20.75 4.25
C PHE A 74 -9.53 19.39 5.01
N PHE A 75 -9.95 19.37 6.28
CA PHE A 75 -10.59 18.18 6.88
C PHE A 75 -11.81 18.64 7.66
N ASP A 76 -12.93 17.95 7.48
CA ASP A 76 -14.08 18.11 8.37
C ASP A 76 -13.67 17.69 9.80
N ASP A 77 -14.30 18.27 10.82
CA ASP A 77 -14.04 17.93 12.23
C ASP A 77 -14.26 16.42 12.45
N GLU A 78 -15.27 15.85 11.78
CA GLU A 78 -15.56 14.40 11.78
C GLU A 78 -14.41 13.56 11.18
N VAL A 79 -13.73 14.06 10.16
CA VAL A 79 -12.60 13.35 9.55
C VAL A 79 -11.38 13.37 10.46
N MET A 80 -11.17 14.49 11.15
CA MET A 80 -10.09 14.60 12.14
C MET A 80 -10.32 13.65 13.32
N GLU A 81 -11.54 13.64 13.86
CA GLU A 81 -11.95 12.69 14.92
C GLU A 81 -11.75 11.23 14.45
N PHE A 82 -12.14 10.92 13.22
CA PHE A 82 -11.92 9.59 12.64
C PHE A 82 -10.44 9.18 12.61
N PHE A 83 -9.52 10.06 12.19
CA PHE A 83 -8.08 9.75 12.17
C PHE A 83 -7.42 9.73 13.55
N GLU A 84 -7.97 10.45 14.53
CA GLU A 84 -7.51 10.38 15.92
C GLU A 84 -7.90 9.05 16.59
N GLU A 85 -9.09 8.52 16.24
CA GLU A 85 -9.58 7.24 16.75
C GLU A 85 -9.07 6.03 15.95
N ASN A 86 -8.72 6.23 14.67
CA ASN A 86 -8.33 5.16 13.76
C ASN A 86 -6.98 5.47 13.12
N GLU A 87 -5.92 4.81 13.60
CA GLU A 87 -4.61 4.86 12.97
C GLU A 87 -4.60 4.00 11.70
N LEU A 88 -5.00 4.60 10.59
CA LEU A 88 -4.92 3.98 9.27
C LEU A 88 -3.50 4.06 8.74
N ILE A 89 -2.84 2.90 8.64
CA ILE A 89 -1.49 2.78 8.09
C ILE A 89 -1.60 2.14 6.71
N ASP A 90 -0.98 2.78 5.71
CA ASP A 90 -0.76 2.14 4.41
C ASP A 90 0.18 0.95 4.65
N PRO A 91 -0.27 -0.29 4.42
CA PRO A 91 0.52 -1.48 4.76
C PRO A 91 1.86 -1.53 4.01
N CYS A 92 2.02 -0.77 2.93
CA CYS A 92 3.13 -0.86 2.01
C CYS A 92 4.16 0.25 2.14
N SER A 93 3.73 1.48 2.41
CA SER A 93 4.65 2.58 2.75
C SER A 93 4.93 2.63 4.25
N GLY A 94 4.03 2.08 5.08
CA GLY A 94 4.03 2.30 6.52
C GLY A 94 3.66 3.75 6.89
N GLU A 95 3.27 4.57 5.91
CA GLU A 95 2.85 5.95 6.14
C GLU A 95 1.39 5.95 6.64
N LYS A 96 1.06 6.97 7.43
CA LYS A 96 -0.32 7.17 7.84
C LYS A 96 -1.13 7.60 6.63
N ILE A 97 -2.25 6.93 6.37
CA ILE A 97 -3.19 7.31 5.30
C ILE A 97 -3.68 8.76 5.51
N SER A 98 -3.77 9.21 6.77
CA SER A 98 -4.06 10.61 7.11
C SER A 98 -3.06 11.59 6.49
N ASP A 99 -1.77 11.26 6.49
CA ASP A 99 -0.70 12.13 5.98
C ASP A 99 -0.72 12.17 4.45
N MET A 100 -0.95 11.02 3.80
CA MET A 100 -1.12 10.93 2.35
C MET A 100 -2.31 11.77 1.87
N LEU A 101 -3.47 11.59 2.50
CA LEU A 101 -4.69 12.31 2.16
C LEU A 101 -4.57 13.81 2.47
N LYS A 102 -3.88 14.18 3.54
CA LYS A 102 -3.56 15.57 3.88
C LYS A 102 -2.73 16.22 2.78
N ASN A 103 -1.66 15.56 2.35
CA ASN A 103 -0.80 16.08 1.29
C ASN A 103 -1.57 16.27 -0.03
N GLU A 104 -2.46 15.33 -0.37
CA GLU A 104 -3.26 15.41 -1.59
C GLU A 104 -4.37 16.47 -1.52
N ALA A 105 -5.08 16.56 -0.39
CA ALA A 105 -6.07 17.61 -0.13
C ALA A 105 -5.41 19.01 -0.19
N CYS A 106 -4.20 19.12 0.34
CA CYS A 106 -3.38 20.30 0.28
C CYS A 106 -2.93 20.67 -1.13
N ALA A 107 -2.45 19.70 -1.91
CA ALA A 107 -2.05 19.94 -3.30
C ALA A 107 -3.23 20.43 -4.16
N ASN A 108 -4.42 19.91 -3.91
CA ASN A 108 -5.61 20.19 -4.72
C ASN A 108 -6.48 21.33 -4.21
N LYS A 109 -6.19 21.88 -3.02
CA LYS A 109 -7.05 22.84 -2.32
C LYS A 109 -8.51 22.35 -2.29
N LYS A 110 -8.74 21.12 -1.80
CA LYS A 110 -10.07 20.45 -1.77
C LYS A 110 -10.41 19.80 -0.44
N THR A 111 -11.69 19.88 -0.02
CA THR A 111 -12.13 19.44 1.31
C THR A 111 -12.27 17.97 1.36
N LEU A 112 -11.56 17.36 2.28
CA LEU A 112 -11.87 16.01 2.67
C LEU A 112 -13.03 16.05 3.66
N THR A 113 -14.22 15.81 3.14
CA THR A 113 -15.41 15.45 3.92
C THR A 113 -15.37 13.96 4.23
N MET A 114 -16.20 13.47 5.16
CA MET A 114 -16.35 12.03 5.38
C MET A 114 -16.81 11.28 4.11
N GLU A 115 -17.67 11.89 3.30
CA GLU A 115 -18.08 11.33 2.00
C GLU A 115 -16.90 11.23 1.02
N ALA A 116 -16.06 12.27 0.93
CA ALA A 116 -14.88 12.25 0.08
C ALA A 116 -13.79 11.30 0.60
N LEU A 117 -13.65 11.17 1.93
CA LEU A 117 -12.80 10.18 2.57
C LEU A 117 -13.27 8.77 2.23
N GLN A 118 -14.56 8.48 2.45
CA GLN A 118 -15.14 7.18 2.14
C GLN A 118 -15.00 6.86 0.66
N ALA A 119 -15.32 7.80 -0.25
CA ALA A 119 -15.15 7.60 -1.68
C ALA A 119 -13.69 7.35 -2.08
N LYS A 120 -12.72 7.97 -1.37
CA LYS A 120 -11.29 7.68 -1.59
C LYS A 120 -10.89 6.32 -1.04
N LEU A 121 -11.33 5.95 0.16
CA LEU A 121 -11.09 4.63 0.74
C LEU A 121 -11.71 3.53 -0.14
N ASP A 122 -12.93 3.75 -0.65
CA ASP A 122 -13.62 2.87 -1.58
C ASP A 122 -12.90 2.80 -2.94
N ALA A 123 -12.39 3.94 -3.44
CA ALA A 123 -11.57 3.98 -4.66
C ALA A 123 -10.15 3.42 -4.46
N MET A 124 -9.70 3.30 -3.21
CA MET A 124 -8.45 2.66 -2.82
C MET A 124 -8.63 1.15 -2.62
N ASP A 125 -9.82 0.58 -2.74
CA ASP A 125 -10.07 -0.87 -2.68
C ASP A 125 -10.48 -1.42 -4.08
N ILE A 126 -9.56 -1.31 -5.04
CA ILE A 126 -9.74 -1.87 -6.41
C ILE A 126 -9.38 -3.37 -6.45
N ILE A 127 -8.86 -3.93 -5.35
CA ILE A 127 -8.82 -5.38 -5.15
C ILE A 127 -10.21 -5.87 -4.77
N ILE A 128 -10.87 -6.53 -5.71
CA ILE A 128 -12.19 -7.12 -5.51
C ILE A 128 -12.03 -8.52 -4.93
N GLU A 129 -12.25 -8.66 -3.63
CA GLU A 129 -12.31 -9.97 -2.97
C GLU A 129 -13.68 -10.63 -3.20
N ASP A 130 -13.74 -11.66 -4.03
CA ASP A 130 -14.96 -12.41 -4.29
C ASP A 130 -15.42 -13.17 -3.02
N ALA A 131 -16.73 -13.32 -2.85
CA ALA A 131 -17.30 -14.00 -1.69
C ALA A 131 -16.75 -15.43 -1.48
N SER A 132 -16.41 -16.15 -2.56
CA SER A 132 -15.78 -17.46 -2.47
C SER A 132 -14.40 -17.41 -1.80
N PHE A 133 -13.64 -16.33 -2.00
CA PHE A 133 -12.34 -16.11 -1.36
C PHE A 133 -12.49 -15.66 0.09
N VAL A 134 -13.40 -14.72 0.36
CA VAL A 134 -13.69 -14.24 1.73
C VAL A 134 -14.11 -15.41 2.64
N ASN A 135 -14.88 -16.36 2.12
CA ASN A 135 -15.33 -17.55 2.86
C ASN A 135 -14.28 -18.66 2.97
N CYS A 136 -13.11 -18.51 2.33
CA CYS A 136 -12.03 -19.48 2.34
C CYS A 136 -11.04 -19.15 3.47
N ALA A 137 -11.32 -19.63 4.68
CA ALA A 137 -10.64 -19.21 5.91
C ALA A 137 -9.10 -19.27 5.83
N ALA A 138 -8.55 -20.37 5.33
CA ALA A 138 -7.10 -20.53 5.20
C ALA A 138 -6.49 -19.47 4.27
N LEU A 139 -6.97 -19.35 3.03
CA LEU A 139 -6.47 -18.34 2.07
C LEU A 139 -6.64 -16.91 2.59
N LYS A 140 -7.80 -16.59 3.18
CA LYS A 140 -8.08 -15.25 3.70
C LYS A 140 -7.16 -14.89 4.87
N CYS A 141 -6.88 -15.84 5.76
CA CYS A 141 -5.93 -15.63 6.85
C CYS A 141 -4.52 -15.34 6.32
N ILE A 142 -4.02 -16.13 5.36
CA ILE A 142 -2.69 -15.92 4.77
C ILE A 142 -2.62 -14.59 4.03
N TYR A 143 -3.65 -14.25 3.26
CA TYR A 143 -3.75 -12.97 2.56
C TYR A 143 -3.69 -11.80 3.53
N ASN A 144 -4.46 -11.84 4.63
CA ASN A 144 -4.42 -10.80 5.66
C ASN A 144 -3.03 -10.71 6.30
N HIS A 145 -2.38 -11.84 6.62
CA HIS A 145 -1.00 -11.81 7.11
C HIS A 145 -0.02 -11.15 6.13
N LEU A 146 -0.14 -11.43 4.84
CA LEU A 146 0.70 -10.81 3.81
C LEU A 146 0.41 -9.30 3.68
N LYS A 147 -0.87 -8.91 3.75
CA LYS A 147 -1.30 -7.51 3.76
C LYS A 147 -0.77 -6.77 4.99
N ASP A 148 -0.98 -7.31 6.18
CA ASP A 148 -0.69 -6.64 7.45
C ASP A 148 0.81 -6.65 7.81
N SER A 149 1.58 -7.58 7.26
CA SER A 149 3.04 -7.64 7.47
C SER A 149 3.83 -6.59 6.71
N GLY A 150 3.19 -5.88 5.76
CA GLY A 150 3.88 -5.01 4.80
C GLY A 150 4.85 -5.77 3.89
N SER A 151 4.47 -7.01 3.52
CA SER A 151 5.26 -7.82 2.58
C SER A 151 5.58 -7.02 1.32
N LYS A 152 6.88 -6.89 1.01
CA LYS A 152 7.31 -6.06 -0.13
C LYS A 152 6.82 -6.65 -1.44
N MET A 153 6.74 -7.97 -1.56
CA MET A 153 6.14 -8.60 -2.74
C MET A 153 4.64 -8.37 -2.82
N PHE A 154 3.90 -8.54 -1.72
CA PHE A 154 2.46 -8.23 -1.72
C PHE A 154 2.23 -6.79 -2.18
N CYS A 155 2.99 -5.86 -1.63
CA CYS A 155 2.89 -4.44 -1.97
C CYS A 155 3.22 -4.13 -3.43
N ASN A 156 4.35 -4.62 -3.92
CA ASN A 156 4.80 -4.35 -5.28
C ASN A 156 3.99 -5.09 -6.36
N ASN A 157 3.25 -6.13 -6.00
CA ASN A 157 2.60 -7.01 -6.95
C ASN A 157 1.07 -6.90 -6.92
N ILE A 158 0.47 -6.78 -5.73
CA ILE A 158 -0.97 -6.77 -5.50
C ILE A 158 -1.45 -5.37 -5.13
N TYR A 159 -0.86 -4.76 -4.11
CA TYR A 159 -1.39 -3.51 -3.56
C TYR A 159 -1.39 -2.36 -4.57
N ARG A 160 -0.48 -2.35 -5.55
CA ARG A 160 -0.48 -1.35 -6.63
C ARG A 160 -1.77 -1.29 -7.46
N PHE A 161 -2.57 -2.36 -7.48
CA PHE A 161 -3.87 -2.35 -8.16
C PHE A 161 -4.84 -1.37 -7.50
N ASN A 162 -4.69 -1.10 -6.18
CA ASN A 162 -5.49 -0.14 -5.44
C ASN A 162 -5.27 1.33 -5.85
N TYR A 163 -4.24 1.63 -6.63
CA TYR A 163 -3.88 3.00 -7.03
C TYR A 163 -3.94 3.23 -8.53
N SER A 164 -4.69 2.39 -9.25
CA SER A 164 -4.71 2.37 -10.70
C SER A 164 -6.13 2.33 -11.23
N ASP A 165 -6.50 3.35 -11.99
CA ASP A 165 -7.72 3.38 -12.81
C ASP A 165 -7.59 2.53 -14.09
N LEU A 166 -6.40 2.00 -14.36
CA LEU A 166 -6.08 1.30 -15.60
C LEU A 166 -6.60 -0.14 -15.67
N ILE A 167 -6.65 -0.84 -14.53
CA ILE A 167 -6.95 -2.27 -14.47
C ILE A 167 -7.25 -2.74 -13.04
N ASP A 168 -8.35 -3.49 -12.87
CA ASP A 168 -8.77 -4.02 -11.57
C ASP A 168 -8.15 -5.39 -11.29
N LEU A 169 -8.09 -5.80 -10.02
CA LEU A 169 -7.75 -7.18 -9.63
C LEU A 169 -8.91 -7.83 -8.88
N THR A 170 -9.45 -8.92 -9.41
CA THR A 170 -10.38 -9.78 -8.68
C THR A 170 -9.66 -10.99 -8.12
N ILE A 171 -9.86 -11.30 -6.84
CA ILE A 171 -9.34 -12.50 -6.19
C ILE A 171 -10.51 -13.41 -5.82
N LYS A 172 -10.49 -14.67 -6.25
CA LYS A 172 -11.57 -15.63 -6.04
C LYS A 172 -11.10 -17.05 -5.82
N VAL A 173 -12.01 -17.92 -5.39
CA VAL A 173 -11.84 -19.38 -5.35
C VAL A 173 -12.70 -20.02 -6.42
N GLY A 174 -12.15 -21.01 -7.14
CA GLY A 174 -12.89 -21.71 -8.19
C GLY A 174 -12.06 -22.69 -8.99
N THR A 175 -12.47 -22.94 -10.23
CA THR A 175 -11.73 -23.81 -11.16
C THR A 175 -10.51 -23.07 -11.70
N THR A 176 -9.33 -23.64 -11.48
CA THR A 176 -8.06 -23.13 -11.99
C THR A 176 -7.71 -23.76 -13.33
N PHE A 177 -6.82 -23.12 -14.09
CA PHE A 177 -6.28 -23.69 -15.32
C PHE A 177 -5.45 -24.95 -15.01
N SER A 178 -5.66 -26.03 -15.76
CA SER A 178 -4.91 -27.29 -15.63
C SER A 178 -4.88 -27.91 -14.22
N ASN A 179 -5.89 -27.63 -13.38
CA ASN A 179 -5.98 -28.07 -11.98
C ASN A 179 -4.81 -27.59 -11.08
N ALA A 180 -4.16 -26.48 -11.44
CA ALA A 180 -3.12 -25.86 -10.62
C ALA A 180 -3.66 -25.35 -9.26
N GLU A 181 -2.78 -25.08 -8.30
CA GLU A 181 -3.15 -24.52 -6.99
C GLU A 181 -3.70 -23.09 -7.12
N GLY A 182 -3.15 -22.33 -8.06
CA GLY A 182 -3.58 -20.99 -8.42
C GLY A 182 -3.50 -20.80 -9.93
N SER A 183 -4.15 -19.73 -10.41
CA SER A 183 -3.97 -19.25 -11.77
C SER A 183 -4.40 -17.78 -11.85
N VAL A 184 -3.70 -17.01 -12.67
CA VAL A 184 -4.10 -15.65 -13.04
C VAL A 184 -4.39 -15.56 -14.53
N SER A 185 -5.46 -14.87 -14.90
CA SER A 185 -5.79 -14.55 -16.28
C SER A 185 -6.32 -13.12 -16.41
N MET A 186 -6.35 -12.59 -17.63
CA MET A 186 -7.22 -11.46 -17.94
C MET A 186 -8.69 -11.88 -17.77
N SER A 187 -9.55 -10.96 -17.34
CA SER A 187 -10.99 -11.20 -17.31
C SER A 187 -11.54 -11.36 -18.73
N ASN A 188 -12.62 -12.14 -18.88
CA ASN A 188 -13.19 -12.43 -20.21
C ASN A 188 -13.66 -11.18 -20.96
N ASN A 189 -14.00 -10.10 -20.24
CA ASN A 189 -14.43 -8.83 -20.81
C ASN A 189 -13.28 -7.81 -20.92
N GLY A 190 -12.05 -8.19 -20.55
CA GLY A 190 -10.88 -7.31 -20.53
C GLY A 190 -10.92 -6.23 -19.45
N THR A 191 -11.87 -6.25 -18.52
CA THR A 191 -12.08 -5.23 -17.48
C THR A 191 -11.14 -5.38 -16.28
N GLY A 192 -10.10 -6.22 -16.37
CA GLY A 192 -9.29 -6.51 -15.19
C GLY A 192 -8.49 -7.81 -15.28
N VAL A 193 -7.75 -8.07 -14.20
CA VAL A 193 -7.03 -9.32 -13.90
C VAL A 193 -7.85 -10.14 -12.92
N VAL A 194 -7.89 -11.46 -13.11
CA VAL A 194 -8.57 -12.39 -12.21
C VAL A 194 -7.58 -13.41 -11.69
N MET A 195 -7.34 -13.38 -10.38
CA MET A 195 -6.59 -14.38 -9.63
C MET A 195 -7.56 -15.41 -9.05
N THR A 196 -7.41 -16.67 -9.44
CA THR A 196 -8.27 -17.78 -9.01
C THR A 196 -7.44 -18.83 -8.28
N PHE A 197 -7.86 -19.18 -7.06
CA PHE A 197 -7.28 -20.28 -6.29
C PHE A 197 -8.18 -21.52 -6.33
N ALA A 198 -7.58 -22.70 -6.31
CA ALA A 198 -8.33 -23.95 -6.28
C ALA A 198 -9.07 -24.12 -4.94
N SER A 199 -10.26 -24.71 -4.98
CA SER A 199 -11.12 -24.87 -3.79
C SER A 199 -10.49 -25.73 -2.68
N TYR A 200 -9.61 -26.66 -3.01
CA TYR A 200 -8.91 -27.47 -2.02
C TYR A 200 -7.95 -26.65 -1.14
N ASN A 201 -7.52 -25.46 -1.58
CA ASN A 201 -6.67 -24.57 -0.78
C ASN A 201 -7.37 -24.08 0.50
N CYS A 202 -8.71 -24.11 0.56
CA CYS A 202 -9.44 -23.64 1.73
C CYS A 202 -9.25 -24.49 2.98
N ASN A 203 -8.73 -25.71 2.83
CA ASN A 203 -8.50 -26.65 3.93
C ASN A 203 -7.04 -27.14 3.96
N TRP A 204 -6.12 -26.42 3.33
CA TRP A 204 -4.73 -26.87 3.19
C TRP A 204 -3.89 -26.51 4.42
N GLU A 205 -3.20 -27.48 5.01
CA GLU A 205 -2.51 -27.32 6.32
C GLU A 205 -1.06 -26.80 6.23
N ASP A 206 -0.41 -26.91 5.07
CA ASP A 206 0.91 -26.33 4.82
C ASP A 206 0.76 -24.86 4.42
N HIS A 207 0.67 -23.99 5.43
CA HIS A 207 0.37 -22.57 5.27
C HIS A 207 1.51 -21.77 4.63
N ILE A 208 2.73 -22.29 4.68
CA ILE A 208 3.85 -21.73 3.91
C ILE A 208 3.65 -22.03 2.42
N GLN A 209 3.21 -23.24 2.04
CA GLN A 209 2.86 -23.53 0.65
C GLN A 209 1.71 -22.63 0.17
N LEU A 210 0.65 -22.44 0.97
CA LEU A 210 -0.44 -21.52 0.61
C LEU A 210 0.05 -20.07 0.42
N ALA A 211 0.94 -19.59 1.29
CA ALA A 211 1.56 -18.27 1.14
C ALA A 211 2.41 -18.19 -0.14
N GLU A 212 3.15 -19.25 -0.46
CA GLU A 212 3.87 -19.36 -1.72
C GLU A 212 2.91 -19.27 -2.90
N THR A 213 1.79 -19.99 -2.89
CA THR A 213 0.77 -19.93 -3.96
C THR A 213 0.26 -18.49 -4.14
N ILE A 214 -0.11 -17.78 -3.07
CA ILE A 214 -0.59 -16.38 -3.18
C ILE A 214 0.50 -15.47 -3.74
N LEU A 215 1.74 -15.58 -3.25
CA LEU A 215 2.85 -14.78 -3.72
C LEU A 215 3.26 -15.13 -5.16
N HIS A 216 3.15 -16.39 -5.56
CA HIS A 216 3.38 -16.86 -6.92
C HIS A 216 2.41 -16.20 -7.89
N GLU A 217 1.11 -16.33 -7.61
CA GLU A 217 0.06 -15.71 -8.43
C GLU A 217 0.16 -14.18 -8.41
N SER A 218 0.66 -13.57 -7.33
CA SER A 218 0.90 -12.13 -7.31
C SER A 218 1.89 -11.67 -8.39
N ILE A 219 2.90 -12.48 -8.70
CA ILE A 219 3.87 -12.13 -9.74
C ILE A 219 3.21 -12.19 -11.12
N HIS A 220 2.37 -13.19 -11.37
CA HIS A 220 1.56 -13.26 -12.60
C HIS A 220 0.60 -12.08 -12.73
N ALA A 221 -0.02 -11.65 -11.63
CA ALA A 221 -0.86 -10.45 -11.59
C ALA A 221 -0.04 -9.20 -11.91
N LYS A 222 1.16 -9.07 -11.33
CA LYS A 222 2.08 -7.96 -11.64
C LYS A 222 2.47 -7.95 -13.12
N PHE A 223 2.79 -9.09 -13.71
CA PHE A 223 3.15 -9.14 -15.13
C PHE A 223 1.99 -8.66 -16.01
N ARG A 224 0.76 -9.00 -15.67
CA ARG A 224 -0.43 -8.47 -16.35
C ARG A 224 -0.59 -6.98 -16.14
N PHE A 225 -0.49 -6.50 -14.91
CA PHE A 225 -0.52 -5.05 -14.62
C PHE A 225 0.49 -4.27 -15.47
N ASP A 226 1.72 -4.76 -15.58
CA ASP A 226 2.77 -4.05 -16.31
C ASP A 226 2.63 -4.10 -17.84
N ASN A 227 1.83 -5.02 -18.39
CA ASN A 227 1.79 -5.32 -19.83
C ASN A 227 0.36 -5.37 -20.41
N ALA A 228 -0.63 -4.92 -19.65
CA ALA A 228 -2.03 -4.88 -20.05
C ALA A 228 -2.71 -3.62 -19.49
N ASN A 229 -3.79 -3.22 -20.15
CA ASN A 229 -4.74 -2.20 -19.69
C ASN A 229 -6.17 -2.76 -19.77
N ASN A 230 -7.15 -2.04 -19.25
CA ASN A 230 -8.56 -2.32 -19.51
C ASN A 230 -8.84 -2.45 -21.02
N GLY A 231 -9.56 -3.52 -21.38
CA GLY A 231 -9.81 -3.96 -22.75
C GLY A 231 -8.79 -4.96 -23.31
N THR A 232 -7.69 -5.24 -22.60
CA THR A 232 -6.68 -6.20 -23.06
C THR A 232 -7.19 -7.63 -22.85
N THR A 233 -7.16 -8.44 -23.90
CA THR A 233 -7.46 -9.88 -23.84
C THR A 233 -6.25 -10.69 -23.38
N GLU A 234 -6.47 -11.92 -22.91
CA GLU A 234 -5.37 -12.83 -22.51
C GLU A 234 -4.38 -13.11 -23.66
N ILE A 235 -4.86 -13.16 -24.92
CA ILE A 235 -4.01 -13.34 -26.11
C ILE A 235 -3.11 -12.12 -26.30
N GLN A 236 -3.68 -10.91 -26.28
CA GLN A 236 -2.93 -9.66 -26.42
C GLN A 236 -1.92 -9.49 -25.28
N TYR A 237 -2.29 -9.83 -24.05
CA TYR A 237 -1.37 -9.84 -22.92
C TYR A 237 -0.15 -10.73 -23.19
N ARG A 238 -0.34 -11.96 -23.68
CA ARG A 238 0.77 -12.89 -23.97
C ARG A 238 1.71 -12.33 -25.04
N GLU A 239 1.17 -11.68 -26.07
CA GLU A 239 1.97 -11.01 -27.11
C GLU A 239 2.77 -9.83 -26.53
N ASN A 240 2.13 -8.97 -25.72
CA ASN A 240 2.77 -7.85 -25.06
C ASN A 240 3.88 -8.29 -24.10
N PHE A 241 3.61 -9.31 -23.28
CA PHE A 241 4.57 -9.86 -22.33
C PHE A 241 5.77 -10.46 -23.07
N LEU A 242 5.54 -11.23 -24.13
CA LEU A 242 6.62 -11.80 -24.93
C LEU A 242 7.48 -10.71 -25.56
N LYS A 243 6.86 -9.65 -26.09
CA LYS A 243 7.57 -8.47 -26.60
C LYS A 243 8.45 -7.83 -25.52
N TYR A 244 7.87 -7.52 -24.36
CA TYR A 244 8.59 -6.95 -23.21
C TYR A 244 9.79 -7.81 -22.80
N VAL A 245 9.60 -9.13 -22.70
CA VAL A 245 10.66 -10.04 -22.29
C VAL A 245 11.78 -10.10 -23.33
N ASN A 246 11.45 -10.17 -24.62
CA ASN A 246 12.43 -10.14 -25.69
C ASN A 246 13.23 -8.84 -25.71
N GLU A 247 12.56 -7.70 -25.56
CA GLU A 247 13.21 -6.37 -25.56
C GLU A 247 14.11 -6.15 -24.33
N LYS A 248 13.75 -6.72 -23.17
CA LYS A 248 14.46 -6.47 -21.91
C LYS A 248 15.52 -7.51 -21.56
N TYR A 249 15.37 -8.74 -22.05
CA TYR A 249 16.21 -9.87 -21.65
C TYR A 249 16.86 -10.62 -22.82
N ASP A 250 16.69 -10.14 -24.05
CA ASP A 250 17.28 -10.64 -25.30
C ASP A 250 16.97 -12.11 -25.64
N ILE A 251 16.03 -12.75 -24.92
CA ILE A 251 15.63 -14.16 -25.09
C ILE A 251 14.15 -14.29 -24.68
N PRO A 252 13.32 -15.08 -25.40
CA PRO A 252 11.95 -15.34 -25.00
C PRO A 252 11.89 -16.23 -23.76
N TYR A 253 11.68 -15.64 -22.60
CA TYR A 253 11.30 -16.35 -21.37
C TYR A 253 9.79 -16.48 -21.26
N SER A 254 9.31 -17.64 -20.82
CA SER A 254 7.95 -17.73 -20.26
C SER A 254 7.85 -16.99 -18.92
N GLU A 255 6.64 -16.69 -18.46
CA GLU A 255 6.40 -16.10 -17.12
C GLU A 255 7.15 -16.89 -16.04
N HIS A 256 6.98 -18.22 -16.02
CA HIS A 256 7.65 -19.09 -15.05
C HIS A 256 9.17 -19.11 -15.19
N GLN A 257 9.74 -19.09 -16.40
CA GLN A 257 11.20 -19.01 -16.55
C GLN A 257 11.77 -17.67 -16.07
N LEU A 258 11.02 -16.58 -16.28
CA LEU A 258 11.38 -15.28 -15.71
C LEU A 258 11.29 -15.30 -14.18
N MET A 259 10.29 -15.98 -13.60
CA MET A 259 10.18 -16.21 -12.16
C MET A 259 11.38 -16.98 -11.60
N ILE A 260 11.79 -18.07 -12.27
CA ILE A 260 13.00 -18.83 -11.94
C ILE A 260 14.23 -17.91 -11.92
N LYS A 261 14.36 -17.03 -12.92
CA LYS A 261 15.55 -16.17 -13.07
C LYS A 261 15.58 -14.97 -12.12
N LYS A 262 14.42 -14.42 -11.72
CA LYS A 262 14.33 -13.09 -11.07
C LYS A 262 13.57 -13.05 -9.75
N TYR A 263 12.79 -14.07 -9.45
CA TYR A 263 11.84 -14.05 -8.33
C TYR A 263 12.01 -15.20 -7.35
N MET A 264 12.69 -16.31 -7.69
CA MET A 264 12.88 -17.43 -6.75
C MET A 264 13.45 -17.02 -5.39
N GLU A 265 14.57 -16.28 -5.38
CA GLU A 265 15.20 -15.81 -4.14
C GLU A 265 14.35 -14.77 -3.41
N LYS A 266 13.56 -13.98 -4.14
CA LYS A 266 12.67 -12.98 -3.54
C LYS A 266 11.51 -13.66 -2.83
N LEU A 267 10.88 -14.61 -3.49
CA LEU A 267 9.80 -15.43 -2.93
C LEU A 267 10.29 -16.17 -1.68
N SER A 268 11.45 -16.84 -1.76
CA SER A 268 11.97 -17.57 -0.61
C SER A 268 12.30 -16.66 0.57
N LYS A 269 12.75 -15.43 0.31
CA LYS A 269 12.95 -14.41 1.34
C LYS A 269 11.64 -13.94 1.97
N GLU A 270 10.60 -13.71 1.19
CA GLU A 270 9.29 -13.31 1.74
C GLU A 270 8.69 -14.43 2.60
N LEU A 271 8.77 -15.69 2.17
CA LEU A 271 8.34 -16.84 2.98
C LEU A 271 9.14 -16.95 4.28
N TRP A 272 10.44 -16.68 4.24
CA TRP A 272 11.28 -16.60 5.44
C TRP A 272 10.84 -15.49 6.38
N GLU A 273 10.55 -14.29 5.87
CA GLU A 273 10.08 -13.15 6.67
C GLU A 273 8.70 -13.45 7.30
N LEU A 274 7.78 -14.01 6.53
CA LEU A 274 6.45 -14.44 6.97
C LEU A 274 6.54 -15.50 8.07
N ASN A 275 7.48 -16.43 7.95
CA ASN A 275 7.71 -17.48 8.94
C ASN A 275 8.58 -17.02 10.12
N GLY A 276 8.52 -15.73 10.48
CA GLY A 276 9.20 -15.16 11.64
C GLY A 276 10.72 -15.15 11.54
N LYS A 277 11.28 -15.16 10.32
CA LYS A 277 12.73 -15.12 10.04
C LYS A 277 13.50 -16.30 10.64
N LYS A 278 12.86 -17.46 10.78
CA LYS A 278 13.51 -18.69 11.26
C LYS A 278 14.38 -19.31 10.17
N PHE A 279 15.61 -19.70 10.52
CA PHE A 279 16.66 -20.17 9.58
C PHE A 279 17.10 -19.09 8.59
N ASP A 280 17.60 -19.48 7.41
CA ASP A 280 17.95 -18.57 6.32
C ASP A 280 17.01 -18.75 5.11
N PRO A 281 16.90 -17.75 4.20
CA PRO A 281 16.01 -17.82 3.04
C PRO A 281 16.19 -19.04 2.13
N SER A 282 17.37 -19.69 2.11
CA SER A 282 17.59 -20.89 1.29
C SER A 282 16.77 -22.09 1.77
N TYR A 283 16.32 -22.08 3.03
CA TYR A 283 15.44 -23.12 3.57
C TYR A 283 14.04 -23.08 2.97
N TYR A 284 13.68 -21.99 2.29
CA TYR A 284 12.35 -21.76 1.74
C TYR A 284 12.28 -21.95 0.22
N ILE A 285 13.42 -22.15 -0.45
CA ILE A 285 13.48 -22.24 -1.91
C ILE A 285 12.72 -23.44 -2.45
N ALA A 286 12.66 -24.56 -1.73
CA ALA A 286 12.00 -25.76 -2.24
C ALA A 286 10.48 -25.58 -2.46
N TRP A 287 9.79 -24.80 -1.62
CA TRP A 287 8.37 -24.47 -1.86
C TRP A 287 8.21 -23.75 -3.20
N VAL A 288 9.06 -22.75 -3.46
CA VAL A 288 9.04 -21.97 -4.70
C VAL A 288 9.44 -22.83 -5.92
N TRP A 289 10.45 -23.68 -5.77
CA TRP A 289 10.93 -24.53 -6.85
C TRP A 289 9.89 -25.57 -7.27
N ASP A 290 9.11 -26.11 -6.34
CA ASP A 290 8.13 -27.15 -6.65
C ASP A 290 7.05 -26.67 -7.63
N GLY A 291 6.61 -25.42 -7.53
CA GLY A 291 5.70 -24.80 -8.51
C GLY A 291 6.34 -24.46 -9.86
N LEU A 292 7.68 -24.39 -9.93
CA LEU A 292 8.40 -23.89 -11.11
C LEU A 292 9.18 -24.97 -11.89
N LYS A 293 9.52 -26.10 -11.26
CA LYS A 293 10.47 -27.08 -11.81
C LYS A 293 10.11 -27.62 -13.18
N GLN A 294 8.82 -27.78 -13.49
CA GLN A 294 8.37 -28.29 -14.78
C GLN A 294 8.70 -27.36 -15.96
N TYR A 295 8.92 -26.07 -15.70
CA TYR A 295 9.17 -25.07 -16.73
C TYR A 295 10.67 -24.91 -17.07
N TRP A 296 11.55 -25.50 -16.27
CA TRP A 296 12.99 -25.51 -16.52
C TRP A 296 13.71 -26.63 -15.73
N PRO A 297 13.37 -27.92 -15.96
CA PRO A 297 13.75 -29.03 -15.07
C PRO A 297 15.27 -29.14 -14.85
N ASP A 298 16.07 -28.94 -15.89
CA ASP A 298 17.53 -29.07 -15.85
C ASP A 298 18.26 -27.80 -15.40
N ARG A 299 17.54 -26.79 -14.88
CA ARG A 299 18.16 -25.52 -14.46
C ARG A 299 19.15 -25.69 -13.31
N PHE A 300 18.86 -26.62 -12.41
CA PHE A 300 19.61 -26.92 -11.20
C PHE A 300 19.87 -28.42 -11.11
N SER A 301 21.01 -28.82 -10.55
CA SER A 301 21.34 -30.25 -10.38
C SER A 301 20.48 -30.89 -9.29
N ASP A 302 20.26 -32.20 -9.41
CA ASP A 302 19.52 -32.99 -8.42
C ASP A 302 20.06 -32.83 -6.99
N SER A 303 21.38 -32.70 -6.84
CA SER A 303 22.03 -32.46 -5.55
C SER A 303 21.61 -31.15 -4.88
N VAL A 304 21.42 -30.09 -5.67
CA VAL A 304 20.99 -28.78 -5.18
C VAL A 304 19.51 -28.82 -4.80
N VAL A 305 18.69 -29.45 -5.65
CA VAL A 305 17.26 -29.64 -5.37
C VAL A 305 17.05 -30.49 -4.11
N GLN A 306 17.86 -31.54 -3.92
CA GLN A 306 17.82 -32.37 -2.73
C GLN A 306 18.22 -31.59 -1.46
N ASP A 307 19.24 -30.73 -1.53
CA ASP A 307 19.61 -29.85 -0.40
C ASP A 307 18.43 -28.95 0.00
N TRP A 308 17.77 -28.30 -0.97
CA TRP A 308 16.59 -27.47 -0.69
C TRP A 308 15.46 -28.28 -0.06
N ASN A 309 15.20 -29.49 -0.55
CA ASN A 309 14.18 -30.37 0.01
C ASN A 309 14.48 -30.76 1.46
N ASN A 310 15.74 -31.12 1.76
CA ASN A 310 16.16 -31.44 3.13
C ASN A 310 15.95 -30.24 4.06
N LYS A 311 16.31 -29.03 3.63
CA LYS A 311 16.11 -27.81 4.41
C LYS A 311 14.64 -27.50 4.65
N ARG A 312 13.78 -27.62 3.63
CA ARG A 312 12.33 -27.44 3.78
C ARG A 312 11.74 -28.39 4.81
N ASN A 313 12.16 -29.66 4.83
CA ASN A 313 11.66 -30.64 5.80
C ASN A 313 11.98 -30.21 7.24
N ILE A 314 13.17 -29.66 7.49
CA ILE A 314 13.53 -29.09 8.81
C ILE A 314 12.56 -27.98 9.21
N VAL A 315 12.19 -27.10 8.27
CA VAL A 315 11.23 -26.02 8.54
C VAL A 315 9.83 -26.59 8.80
N LYS A 316 9.36 -27.58 8.02
CA LYS A 316 8.04 -28.19 8.20
C LYS A 316 7.84 -28.78 9.60
N GLU A 317 8.85 -29.46 10.13
CA GLU A 317 8.84 -30.01 11.49
C GLU A 317 8.79 -28.94 12.59
N ASN A 318 9.09 -27.70 12.23
CA ASN A 318 9.36 -26.61 13.14
C ASN A 318 8.59 -25.33 12.75
N ASN A 319 7.51 -25.45 11.97
CA ASN A 319 6.81 -24.34 11.35
C ASN A 319 5.90 -23.61 12.36
N PRO A 320 6.26 -22.40 12.83
CA PRO A 320 5.40 -21.62 13.72
C PRO A 320 4.24 -20.95 12.98
N PHE A 321 4.32 -20.79 11.65
CA PHE A 321 3.33 -20.04 10.89
C PHE A 321 2.10 -20.90 10.62
N LYS A 322 0.99 -20.50 11.27
CA LYS A 322 -0.30 -21.15 11.18
C LYS A 322 -1.42 -20.11 11.15
N CYS A 323 -2.46 -20.56 10.50
CA CYS A 323 -3.83 -20.09 10.43
C CYS A 323 -4.67 -21.35 10.79
#